data_AF-A0AAW0L9Q4-F1
#
_entry.id   AF-A0AAW0L9Q4-F1
#
_cell.length_a   1.000
_cell.length_b   1.000
_cell.length_c   1.000
_cell.angle_alpha   90.00
_cell.angle_beta   90.00
_cell.angle_gamma   90.00
#
_symmetry.space_group_name_H-M   'P 1'
#
loop_
_entity.id
_entity.type
_entity.pdbx_description
1 polymer ?
#
loop_
_entity_poly.entity_id
_entity_poly.type
_entity_poly.pdbx_seq_one_letter_code
_entity_poly.pdbx_strand_id
1 'polypeptide(L)'
;MATITQNSFLSSNHLQLFKPNSKTKPIIAPTSVRMSLQETAPSIAVVGVTGAVGQEFLSVLSDRDFPYRSIKMLASKRSSGKQYTFQGHDYTVEELTEESFDGVDIALFSAGGSISKQFGPVAVNKGTIVVDNSSAFRMDENVPLVIPEVNPDAMKGIKVGTGKGALIANPNCSTIICLMAATPLHRRAKVLRMVVSTYQAASGAGAAAMEELELQTRLGGKPPTCQIFKQQYAFNLFSHNAPVLENGYNEEEMKLVKETRKIWNDMDVKVTATCIRVPVMRAHAESINLQFEDSLMRFVQKLGKCILFGCPENVENPGIGCEVVVGECGSTRVSSIQVSVTLGLGLATEATG
;
A
#
# COMPACT_ATOMS: atom_id res chain seq x y z
N MET A 1 33.69 -7.18 -25.30
CA MET A 1 33.67 -8.61 -25.66
C MET A 1 34.38 -9.38 -24.57
N ALA A 2 33.64 -10.07 -23.73
CA ALA A 2 34.19 -11.07 -22.82
C ALA A 2 33.16 -12.20 -22.71
N THR A 3 33.54 -13.32 -23.33
CA THR A 3 32.81 -14.58 -23.43
C THR A 3 32.88 -15.28 -22.08
N ILE A 4 31.73 -15.72 -21.55
CA ILE A 4 31.71 -16.66 -20.42
C ILE A 4 31.34 -18.04 -20.97
N THR A 5 32.27 -18.96 -20.78
CA THR A 5 32.25 -20.37 -21.16
C THR A 5 31.21 -21.15 -20.38
N GLN A 6 30.48 -22.02 -21.09
CA GLN A 6 29.63 -23.06 -20.52
C GLN A 6 30.50 -24.07 -19.77
N ASN A 7 30.15 -24.37 -18.52
CA ASN A 7 30.59 -25.59 -17.85
C ASN A 7 29.38 -26.49 -17.63
N SER A 8 29.35 -27.57 -18.42
CA SER A 8 28.46 -28.71 -18.30
C SER A 8 28.92 -29.63 -17.17
N PHE A 9 28.16 -29.69 -16.09
CA PHE A 9 28.19 -30.82 -15.15
C PHE A 9 26.76 -31.19 -14.74
N LEU A 10 26.13 -31.99 -15.60
CA LEU A 10 25.05 -32.89 -15.21
C LEU A 10 25.69 -34.15 -14.66
N SER A 11 25.64 -34.35 -13.33
CA SER A 11 25.67 -35.71 -12.77
C SER A 11 24.39 -35.96 -12.01
N SER A 12 23.56 -36.79 -12.62
CA SER A 12 22.36 -37.41 -12.08
C SER A 12 22.66 -38.14 -10.78
N ASN A 13 21.98 -37.76 -9.69
CA ASN A 13 21.54 -38.59 -8.55
C ASN A 13 21.48 -37.75 -7.27
N HIS A 14 20.36 -37.06 -7.05
CA HIS A 14 19.74 -36.84 -5.74
C HIS A 14 18.46 -36.00 -5.91
N LEU A 15 17.47 -36.56 -6.62
CA LEU A 15 16.08 -36.10 -6.55
C LEU A 15 15.29 -37.19 -5.81
N GLN A 16 15.36 -37.20 -4.48
CA GLN A 16 14.35 -37.88 -3.69
C GLN A 16 13.11 -36.99 -3.66
N LEU A 17 12.17 -37.32 -4.55
CA LEU A 17 10.80 -36.83 -4.54
C LEU A 17 10.17 -37.13 -3.17
N PHE A 18 9.88 -36.09 -2.40
CA PHE A 18 8.97 -36.16 -1.26
C PHE A 18 7.59 -36.62 -1.76
N LYS A 19 7.26 -37.89 -1.55
CA LYS A 19 5.89 -38.40 -1.69
C LYS A 19 5.05 -37.84 -0.52
N PRO A 20 3.91 -37.19 -0.77
CA PRO A 20 3.03 -36.78 0.32
C PRO A 20 2.42 -38.03 0.95
N ASN A 21 2.67 -38.21 2.25
CA ASN A 21 2.10 -39.29 3.03
C ASN A 21 0.60 -39.01 3.24
N SER A 22 -0.25 -39.81 2.61
CA SER A 22 -1.71 -39.67 2.61
C SER A 22 -2.32 -40.15 3.93
N LYS A 23 -2.14 -39.40 5.02
CA LYS A 23 -2.85 -39.60 6.31
C LYS A 23 -2.63 -38.44 7.30
N THR A 24 -2.82 -37.19 6.89
CA THR A 24 -3.01 -36.07 7.83
C THR A 24 -4.49 -35.75 7.94
N LYS A 25 -5.10 -36.06 9.10
CA LYS A 25 -6.44 -35.58 9.45
C LYS A 25 -6.45 -34.05 9.31
N PRO A 26 -7.54 -33.44 8.82
CA PRO A 26 -7.64 -31.99 8.79
C PRO A 26 -7.53 -31.47 10.22
N ILE A 27 -6.49 -30.69 10.49
CA ILE A 27 -6.43 -29.88 11.69
C ILE A 27 -7.53 -28.85 11.51
N ILE A 28 -8.68 -29.08 12.16
CA ILE A 28 -9.74 -28.10 12.29
C ILE A 28 -9.10 -26.96 13.08
N ALA A 29 -8.77 -25.86 12.39
CA ALA A 29 -8.40 -24.63 13.04
C ALA A 29 -9.52 -24.29 14.04
N PRO A 30 -9.20 -23.86 15.28
CA PRO A 30 -10.24 -23.50 16.23
C PRO A 30 -11.14 -22.47 15.55
N THR A 31 -12.43 -22.76 15.48
CA THR A 31 -13.45 -21.83 15.02
C THR A 31 -13.39 -20.64 15.96
N SER A 32 -12.59 -19.62 15.63
CA SER A 32 -12.67 -18.36 16.35
C SER A 32 -14.09 -17.87 16.15
N VAL A 33 -14.84 -17.77 17.25
CA VAL A 33 -16.15 -17.16 17.22
C VAL A 33 -15.92 -15.71 16.83
N ARG A 34 -16.17 -15.38 15.56
CA ARG A 34 -16.06 -14.01 15.05
C ARG A 34 -17.19 -13.21 15.65
N MET A 35 -16.85 -12.11 16.31
CA MET A 35 -17.81 -11.27 17.02
C MET A 35 -18.00 -9.91 16.34
N SER A 36 -17.58 -9.77 15.07
CA SER A 36 -17.69 -8.52 14.33
C SER A 36 -19.11 -8.00 14.13
N LEU A 37 -20.12 -8.87 13.98
CA LEU A 37 -21.50 -8.42 13.77
C LEU A 37 -22.12 -7.99 15.11
N GLN A 38 -22.33 -6.69 15.30
CA GLN A 38 -22.81 -6.10 16.56
C GLN A 38 -23.82 -4.99 16.28
N GLU A 39 -24.95 -4.95 16.99
CA GLU A 39 -26.00 -3.95 16.78
C GLU A 39 -25.52 -2.51 17.06
N THR A 40 -24.63 -2.33 18.04
CA THR A 40 -24.10 -1.03 18.45
C THR A 40 -22.92 -0.56 17.59
N ALA A 41 -22.45 -1.37 16.64
CA ALA A 41 -21.32 -1.05 15.77
C ALA A 41 -21.74 -0.16 14.59
N PRO A 42 -20.78 0.49 13.89
CA PRO A 42 -21.08 1.32 12.74
C PRO A 42 -21.68 0.53 11.57
N SER A 43 -22.54 1.19 10.80
CA SER A 43 -22.93 0.77 9.45
C SER A 43 -21.85 1.17 8.46
N ILE A 44 -21.42 0.23 7.62
CA ILE A 44 -20.32 0.42 6.68
C ILE A 44 -20.84 0.38 5.24
N ALA A 45 -20.22 1.14 4.34
CA ALA A 45 -20.33 0.95 2.91
C ALA A 45 -18.96 0.73 2.26
N VAL A 46 -18.88 -0.19 1.31
CA VAL A 46 -17.67 -0.42 0.49
C VAL A 46 -17.99 -0.03 -0.94
N VAL A 47 -17.47 1.12 -1.38
CA VAL A 47 -17.67 1.67 -2.73
C VAL A 47 -16.56 1.19 -3.66
N GLY A 48 -16.94 0.50 -4.74
CA GLY A 48 -15.99 -0.17 -5.63
C GLY A 48 -15.65 -1.59 -5.17
N VAL A 49 -16.57 -2.25 -4.47
CA VAL A 49 -16.38 -3.59 -3.88
C VAL A 49 -15.88 -4.64 -4.88
N THR A 50 -16.25 -4.54 -6.15
CA THR A 50 -15.85 -5.50 -7.19
C THR A 50 -14.43 -5.31 -7.72
N GLY A 51 -13.75 -4.24 -7.33
CA GLY A 51 -12.35 -3.98 -7.69
C GLY A 51 -11.37 -4.70 -6.75
N ALA A 52 -10.10 -4.77 -7.15
CA ALA A 52 -9.06 -5.44 -6.36
C ALA A 52 -8.98 -4.89 -4.92
N VAL A 53 -8.90 -3.56 -4.76
CA VAL A 53 -8.84 -2.93 -3.43
C VAL A 53 -10.14 -3.09 -2.64
N GLY A 54 -11.30 -3.08 -3.29
CA GLY A 54 -12.58 -3.31 -2.63
C GLY A 54 -12.67 -4.71 -2.00
N GLN A 55 -12.13 -5.73 -2.68
CA GLN A 55 -12.00 -7.07 -2.14
C GLN A 55 -11.01 -7.13 -0.97
N GLU A 56 -9.91 -6.38 -1.03
CA GLU A 56 -8.97 -6.27 0.10
C GLU A 56 -9.61 -5.58 1.31
N PHE A 57 -10.47 -4.57 1.12
CA PHE A 57 -11.22 -4.00 2.24
C PHE A 57 -12.08 -5.06 2.94
N LEU A 58 -12.79 -5.90 2.20
CA LEU A 58 -13.54 -7.01 2.81
C LEU A 58 -12.61 -7.99 3.53
N SER A 59 -11.49 -8.37 2.91
CA SER A 59 -10.53 -9.28 3.53
C SER A 59 -9.99 -8.71 4.85
N VAL A 60 -9.55 -7.45 4.87
CA VAL A 60 -9.00 -6.80 6.07
C VAL A 60 -10.07 -6.60 7.14
N LEU A 61 -11.29 -6.19 6.78
CA LEU A 61 -12.39 -6.09 7.74
C LEU A 61 -12.68 -7.44 8.41
N SER A 62 -12.64 -8.53 7.63
CA SER A 62 -12.78 -9.90 8.14
C SER A 62 -11.60 -10.31 9.04
N ASP A 63 -10.37 -10.09 8.59
CA ASP A 63 -9.15 -10.52 9.29
C ASP A 63 -8.94 -9.77 10.61
N ARG A 64 -9.39 -8.52 10.67
CA ARG A 64 -9.33 -7.71 11.90
C ARG A 64 -10.53 -7.90 12.82
N ASP A 65 -11.48 -8.77 12.47
CA ASP A 65 -12.78 -8.92 13.15
C ASP A 65 -13.43 -7.55 13.41
N PHE A 66 -13.39 -6.67 12.40
CA PHE A 66 -13.81 -5.27 12.56
C PHE A 66 -15.30 -5.19 12.92
N PRO A 67 -15.70 -4.48 13.98
CA PRO A 67 -17.09 -4.43 14.40
C PRO A 67 -17.98 -3.66 13.41
N TYR A 68 -19.08 -4.25 12.95
CA TYR A 68 -20.07 -3.62 12.07
C TYR A 68 -21.49 -4.08 12.39
N ARG A 69 -22.50 -3.21 12.19
CA ARG A 69 -23.93 -3.61 12.29
C ARG A 69 -24.52 -4.05 10.96
N SER A 70 -24.04 -3.44 9.87
CA SER A 70 -24.48 -3.70 8.50
C SER A 70 -23.38 -3.28 7.54
N ILE A 71 -23.33 -3.91 6.37
CA ILE A 71 -22.40 -3.56 5.30
C ILE A 71 -23.16 -3.44 3.96
N LYS A 72 -23.03 -2.30 3.30
CA LYS A 72 -23.50 -2.09 1.92
C LYS A 72 -22.36 -2.32 0.95
N MET A 73 -22.57 -3.20 -0.03
CA MET A 73 -21.59 -3.50 -1.08
C MET A 73 -21.97 -2.72 -2.33
N LEU A 74 -21.23 -1.68 -2.67
CA LEU A 74 -21.61 -0.71 -3.70
C LEU A 74 -20.66 -0.79 -4.90
N ALA A 75 -21.22 -0.77 -6.11
CA ALA A 75 -20.46 -0.71 -7.36
C ALA A 75 -21.22 0.04 -8.45
N SER A 76 -20.66 0.11 -9.66
CA SER A 76 -21.37 0.66 -10.81
C SER A 76 -22.57 -0.20 -11.20
N LYS A 77 -23.55 0.38 -11.91
CA LYS A 77 -24.72 -0.31 -12.45
C LYS A 77 -24.42 -1.65 -13.12
N ARG A 78 -23.35 -1.70 -13.92
CA ARG A 78 -22.89 -2.91 -14.63
C ARG A 78 -22.59 -4.09 -13.69
N SER A 79 -22.22 -3.79 -12.45
CA SER A 79 -21.82 -4.79 -11.45
C SER A 79 -22.89 -5.05 -10.39
N SER A 80 -24.01 -4.32 -10.44
CA SER A 80 -25.17 -4.54 -9.55
C SER A 80 -25.74 -5.95 -9.75
N GLY A 81 -26.22 -6.56 -8.67
CA GLY A 81 -26.80 -7.91 -8.64
C GLY A 81 -25.79 -9.04 -8.47
N LYS A 82 -24.47 -8.76 -8.46
CA LYS A 82 -23.47 -9.76 -8.09
C LYS A 82 -23.62 -10.15 -6.61
N GLN A 83 -23.36 -11.41 -6.29
CA GLN A 83 -23.39 -11.92 -4.92
C GLN A 83 -21.97 -12.08 -4.38
N TYR A 84 -21.75 -11.65 -3.13
CA TYR A 84 -20.52 -11.93 -2.38
C TYR A 84 -20.87 -12.47 -1.00
N THR A 85 -20.14 -13.49 -0.55
CA THR A 85 -20.23 -13.96 0.83
C THR A 85 -19.19 -13.24 1.67
N PHE A 86 -19.62 -12.59 2.74
CA PHE A 86 -18.75 -11.94 3.73
C PHE A 86 -19.12 -12.44 5.12
N GLN A 87 -18.15 -13.02 5.82
CA GLN A 87 -18.34 -13.60 7.16
C GLN A 87 -19.53 -14.57 7.29
N GLY A 88 -19.77 -15.40 6.26
CA GLY A 88 -20.84 -16.40 6.26
C GLY A 88 -22.23 -15.84 5.89
N HIS A 89 -22.34 -14.56 5.57
CA HIS A 89 -23.56 -13.93 5.09
C HIS A 89 -23.44 -13.54 3.62
N ASP A 90 -24.50 -13.74 2.85
CA ASP A 90 -24.55 -13.36 1.44
C ASP A 90 -25.06 -11.93 1.30
N TYR A 91 -24.34 -11.16 0.49
CA TYR A 91 -24.65 -9.76 0.17
C TYR A 91 -24.78 -9.59 -1.33
N THR A 92 -25.83 -8.87 -1.73
CA THR A 92 -26.02 -8.44 -3.11
C THR A 92 -25.33 -7.10 -3.31
N VAL A 93 -24.54 -6.98 -4.38
CA VAL A 93 -23.95 -5.70 -4.79
C VAL A 93 -25.07 -4.78 -5.29
N GLU A 94 -25.17 -3.60 -4.70
CA GLU A 94 -26.10 -2.56 -5.09
C GLU A 94 -25.42 -1.55 -6.05
N GLU A 95 -26.24 -0.88 -6.86
CA GLU A 95 -25.78 0.26 -7.65
C GLU A 95 -25.47 1.44 -6.72
N LEU A 96 -24.32 2.08 -6.94
CA LEU A 96 -23.96 3.30 -6.24
C LEU A 96 -24.84 4.47 -6.73
N THR A 97 -25.66 5.00 -5.82
CA THR A 97 -26.50 6.18 -6.02
C THR A 97 -26.31 7.16 -4.86
N GLU A 98 -26.97 8.32 -4.92
CA GLU A 98 -26.89 9.32 -3.86
C GLU A 98 -27.57 8.82 -2.56
N GLU A 99 -28.60 7.99 -2.68
CA GLU A 99 -29.34 7.33 -1.60
C GLU A 99 -28.54 6.22 -0.91
N SER A 100 -27.48 5.71 -1.54
CA SER A 100 -26.69 4.60 -0.98
C SER A 100 -26.13 4.90 0.42
N PHE A 101 -25.91 6.17 0.76
CA PHE A 101 -25.31 6.58 2.03
C PHE A 101 -26.31 6.83 3.16
N ASP A 102 -27.61 6.63 2.94
CA ASP A 102 -28.61 6.75 4.01
C ASP A 102 -28.36 5.69 5.08
N GLY A 103 -28.18 6.16 6.33
CA GLY A 103 -27.89 5.33 7.51
C GLY A 103 -26.49 4.69 7.53
N VAL A 104 -25.55 5.20 6.72
CA VAL A 104 -24.15 4.73 6.67
C VAL A 104 -23.27 5.62 7.55
N ASP A 105 -22.56 5.00 8.49
CA ASP A 105 -21.67 5.71 9.40
C ASP A 105 -20.27 5.87 8.81
N ILE A 106 -19.76 4.84 8.15
CA ILE A 106 -18.41 4.80 7.55
C ILE A 106 -18.52 4.31 6.10
N ALA A 107 -17.86 4.99 5.16
CA ALA A 107 -17.76 4.53 3.79
C ALA A 107 -16.31 4.46 3.30
N LEU A 108 -15.90 3.29 2.83
CA LEU A 108 -14.58 3.02 2.25
C LEU A 108 -14.67 3.13 0.73
N PHE A 109 -14.00 4.13 0.16
CA PHE A 109 -14.08 4.43 -1.26
C PHE A 109 -12.85 3.93 -2.01
N SER A 110 -13.09 3.09 -3.03
CA SER A 110 -12.06 2.68 -3.99
C SER A 110 -12.65 2.46 -5.39
N ALA A 111 -13.35 3.47 -5.91
CA ALA A 111 -13.99 3.45 -7.24
C ALA A 111 -13.41 4.49 -8.22
N GLY A 112 -12.27 5.11 -7.87
CA GLY A 112 -11.60 6.11 -8.71
C GLY A 112 -11.97 7.55 -8.36
N GLY A 113 -11.17 8.49 -8.88
CA GLY A 113 -11.25 9.90 -8.48
C GLY A 113 -12.52 10.62 -8.94
N SER A 114 -13.07 10.29 -10.11
CA SER A 114 -14.32 10.89 -10.59
C SER A 114 -15.51 10.50 -9.72
N ILE A 115 -15.63 9.22 -9.40
CA ILE A 115 -16.67 8.69 -8.49
C ILE A 115 -16.53 9.30 -7.10
N SER A 116 -15.31 9.43 -6.60
CA SER A 116 -15.05 10.03 -5.28
C SER A 116 -15.44 11.51 -5.25
N LYS A 117 -15.14 12.27 -6.31
CA LYS A 117 -15.57 13.67 -6.45
C LYS A 117 -17.08 13.83 -6.50
N GLN A 118 -17.77 12.89 -7.15
CA GLN A 118 -19.23 12.91 -7.26
C GLN A 118 -19.92 12.53 -5.95
N PHE A 119 -19.55 11.39 -5.35
CA PHE A 119 -20.29 10.79 -4.25
C PHE A 119 -19.70 11.04 -2.86
N GLY A 120 -18.42 11.42 -2.76
CA GLY A 120 -17.77 11.75 -1.49
C GLY A 120 -18.49 12.88 -0.75
N PRO A 121 -18.71 14.05 -1.38
CA PRO A 121 -19.45 15.15 -0.76
C PRO A 121 -20.90 14.77 -0.41
N VAL A 122 -21.57 13.96 -1.23
CA VAL A 122 -22.93 13.47 -0.98
C VAL A 122 -22.98 12.64 0.30
N ALA A 123 -22.05 11.69 0.48
CA ALA A 123 -21.94 10.88 1.68
C ALA A 123 -21.65 11.73 2.92
N VAL A 124 -20.72 12.70 2.82
CA VAL A 124 -20.42 13.63 3.92
C VAL A 124 -21.65 14.43 4.35
N ASN A 125 -22.44 14.93 3.40
CA ASN A 125 -23.66 15.68 3.68
C ASN A 125 -24.73 14.83 4.39
N LYS A 126 -24.66 13.50 4.27
CA LYS A 126 -25.53 12.54 4.97
C LYS A 126 -25.00 12.11 6.33
N GLY A 127 -23.91 12.72 6.80
CA GLY A 127 -23.32 12.41 8.10
C GLY A 127 -22.28 11.28 8.06
N THR A 128 -21.97 10.73 6.88
CA THR A 128 -21.03 9.62 6.72
C THR A 128 -19.58 10.09 6.83
N ILE A 129 -18.74 9.30 7.50
CA ILE A 129 -17.29 9.44 7.46
C ILE A 129 -16.76 8.66 6.25
N VAL A 130 -16.24 9.40 5.27
CA VAL A 130 -15.69 8.86 4.03
C VAL A 130 -14.17 8.70 4.17
N VAL A 131 -13.66 7.50 3.90
CA VAL A 131 -12.23 7.24 3.72
C VAL A 131 -11.99 6.97 2.24
N ASP A 132 -11.40 7.94 1.54
CA ASP A 132 -11.17 7.88 0.10
C ASP A 132 -9.76 7.43 -0.26
N ASN A 133 -9.66 6.26 -0.91
CA ASN A 133 -8.40 5.73 -1.44
C ASN A 133 -7.94 6.39 -2.76
N SER A 134 -8.81 7.15 -3.41
CA SER A 134 -8.47 7.83 -4.66
C SER A 134 -7.52 9.02 -4.44
N SER A 135 -6.97 9.56 -5.53
CA SER A 135 -6.18 10.80 -5.49
C SER A 135 -7.03 12.08 -5.42
N ALA A 136 -8.36 11.98 -5.44
CA ALA A 136 -9.26 13.11 -5.70
C ALA A 136 -9.09 14.27 -4.70
N PHE A 137 -8.94 13.95 -3.41
CA PHE A 137 -8.95 14.93 -2.33
C PHE A 137 -7.64 15.00 -1.55
N ARG A 138 -6.60 14.26 -1.97
CA ARG A 138 -5.34 14.16 -1.20
C ARG A 138 -4.68 15.50 -0.97
N MET A 139 -4.79 16.44 -1.92
CA MET A 139 -4.20 17.76 -1.84
C MET A 139 -5.20 18.88 -1.50
N ASP A 140 -6.46 18.56 -1.21
CA ASP A 140 -7.43 19.55 -0.72
C ASP A 140 -7.02 20.00 0.69
N GLU A 141 -6.96 21.31 0.94
CA GLU A 141 -6.52 21.87 2.22
C GLU A 141 -7.48 21.55 3.38
N ASN A 142 -8.77 21.34 3.08
CA ASN A 142 -9.79 21.05 4.09
C ASN A 142 -9.95 19.56 4.37
N VAL A 143 -9.24 18.71 3.64
CA VAL A 143 -9.31 17.24 3.77
C VAL A 143 -8.01 16.73 4.40
N PRO A 144 -8.06 16.08 5.57
CA PRO A 144 -6.87 15.46 6.14
C PRO A 144 -6.39 14.30 5.27
N LEU A 145 -5.07 14.23 5.07
CA LEU A 145 -4.40 13.13 4.40
C LEU A 145 -3.69 12.29 5.46
N VAL A 146 -4.18 11.07 5.70
CA VAL A 146 -3.90 10.37 6.97
C VAL A 146 -3.20 9.04 6.76
N ILE A 147 -2.13 8.84 7.53
CA ILE A 147 -1.52 7.54 7.84
C ILE A 147 -1.57 7.42 9.37
N PRO A 148 -2.36 6.51 9.94
CA PRO A 148 -2.62 6.46 11.39
C PRO A 148 -1.35 6.46 12.27
N GLU A 149 -0.30 5.78 11.84
CA GLU A 149 0.96 5.65 12.59
C GLU A 149 1.90 6.87 12.44
N VAL A 150 1.69 7.69 11.41
CA VAL A 150 2.56 8.82 11.03
C VAL A 150 1.97 10.18 11.39
N ASN A 151 0.66 10.37 11.26
CA ASN A 151 0.02 11.64 11.59
C ASN A 151 -1.41 11.47 12.16
N PRO A 152 -1.59 10.73 13.26
CA PRO A 152 -2.91 10.48 13.84
C PRO A 152 -3.64 11.76 14.26
N ASP A 153 -2.91 12.82 14.60
CA ASP A 153 -3.49 14.10 15.01
C ASP A 153 -4.30 14.78 13.89
N ALA A 154 -4.06 14.43 12.62
CA ALA A 154 -4.86 14.91 11.48
C ALA A 154 -6.34 14.44 11.55
N MET A 155 -6.63 13.41 12.34
CA MET A 155 -7.99 12.92 12.60
C MET A 155 -8.69 13.62 13.77
N LYS A 156 -8.02 14.57 14.45
CA LYS A 156 -8.56 15.23 15.64
C LYS A 156 -9.91 15.88 15.36
N GLY A 157 -10.93 15.48 16.12
CA GLY A 157 -12.30 16.00 16.00
C GLY A 157 -13.18 15.25 15.01
N ILE A 158 -12.65 14.28 14.26
CA ILE A 158 -13.43 13.39 13.40
C ILE A 158 -13.80 12.14 14.21
N LYS A 159 -15.09 11.95 14.46
CA LYS A 159 -15.60 10.83 15.26
C LYS A 159 -16.90 10.27 14.69
N VAL A 160 -16.95 8.96 14.57
CA VAL A 160 -18.16 8.20 14.23
C VAL A 160 -19.23 8.45 15.30
N GLY A 161 -20.51 8.47 14.90
CA GLY A 161 -21.64 8.60 15.83
C GLY A 161 -21.97 10.03 16.29
N THR A 162 -21.24 11.04 15.79
CA THR A 162 -21.55 12.46 16.07
C THR A 162 -22.63 13.03 15.15
N GLY A 163 -23.03 12.30 14.10
CA GLY A 163 -23.92 12.78 13.03
C GLY A 163 -23.26 13.76 12.05
N LYS A 164 -22.01 14.19 12.31
CA LYS A 164 -21.25 15.07 11.41
C LYS A 164 -20.38 14.22 10.49
N GLY A 165 -20.64 14.32 9.19
CA GLY A 165 -19.83 13.66 8.17
C GLY A 165 -18.45 14.31 8.03
N ALA A 166 -17.51 13.57 7.48
CA ALA A 166 -16.16 14.04 7.21
C ALA A 166 -15.56 13.26 6.02
N LEU A 167 -14.72 13.92 5.23
CA LEU A 167 -13.93 13.27 4.20
C LEU A 167 -12.49 13.17 4.66
N ILE A 168 -11.91 11.99 4.55
CA ILE A 168 -10.52 11.68 4.89
C ILE A 168 -9.88 11.08 3.64
N ALA A 169 -8.75 11.63 3.22
CA ALA A 169 -8.00 11.08 2.11
C ALA A 169 -6.97 10.05 2.60
N ASN A 170 -6.92 8.90 1.92
CA ASN A 170 -5.86 7.92 2.07
C ASN A 170 -4.74 8.22 1.04
N PRO A 171 -3.46 8.27 1.46
CA PRO A 171 -2.34 8.61 0.57
C PRO A 171 -2.05 7.56 -0.49
N ASN A 172 -1.11 7.88 -1.37
CA ASN A 172 -0.55 6.94 -2.33
C ASN A 172 0.15 5.78 -1.60
N CYS A 173 0.03 4.57 -2.16
CA CYS A 173 0.66 3.37 -1.61
C CYS A 173 2.18 3.51 -1.37
N SER A 174 2.91 4.12 -2.32
CA SER A 174 4.36 4.37 -2.15
C SER A 174 4.63 5.39 -1.03
N THR A 175 3.85 6.47 -0.96
CA THR A 175 3.95 7.43 0.16
C THR A 175 3.73 6.74 1.51
N ILE A 176 2.70 5.88 1.63
CA ILE A 176 2.41 5.17 2.89
C ILE A 176 3.61 4.33 3.31
N ILE A 177 4.12 3.49 2.40
CA ILE A 177 5.25 2.59 2.68
C ILE A 177 6.51 3.39 3.04
N CYS A 178 6.81 4.44 2.26
CA CYS A 178 7.94 5.33 2.49
C CYS A 178 7.90 5.98 3.88
N LEU A 179 6.76 6.62 4.21
CA LEU A 179 6.64 7.41 5.43
C LEU A 179 6.50 6.55 6.69
N MET A 180 5.98 5.33 6.58
CA MET A 180 6.02 4.36 7.69
C MET A 180 7.46 4.08 8.14
N ALA A 181 8.41 4.00 7.20
CA ALA A 181 9.84 3.81 7.51
C ALA A 181 10.55 5.13 7.85
N ALA A 182 10.30 6.21 7.11
CA ALA A 182 11.04 7.46 7.22
C ALA A 182 10.58 8.35 8.39
N THR A 183 9.30 8.37 8.74
CA THR A 183 8.76 9.28 9.77
C THR A 183 9.37 9.06 11.15
N PRO A 184 9.54 7.81 11.64
CA PRO A 184 10.21 7.59 12.94
C PRO A 184 11.62 8.19 12.99
N LEU A 185 12.36 8.13 11.88
CA LEU A 185 13.69 8.74 11.74
C LEU A 185 13.58 10.28 11.70
N HIS A 186 12.67 10.82 10.88
CA HIS A 186 12.42 12.26 10.76
C HIS A 186 12.06 12.91 12.10
N ARG A 187 11.21 12.27 12.91
CA ARG A 187 10.86 12.73 14.25
C ARG A 187 12.06 12.76 15.20
N ARG A 188 13.07 11.92 14.97
CA ARG A 188 14.23 11.78 15.85
C ARG A 188 15.39 12.68 15.46
N ALA A 189 15.60 12.85 14.16
CA ALA A 189 16.51 13.78 13.52
C ALA A 189 15.83 14.28 12.26
N LYS A 190 15.68 15.60 12.11
CA LYS A 190 14.93 16.18 10.99
C LYS A 190 15.54 15.73 9.66
N VAL A 191 14.71 15.16 8.78
CA VAL A 191 15.13 14.86 7.40
C VAL A 191 15.09 16.13 6.57
N LEU A 192 16.22 16.48 5.94
CA LEU A 192 16.35 17.61 5.03
C LEU A 192 16.13 17.23 3.57
N ARG A 193 16.58 16.03 3.18
CA ARG A 193 16.46 15.51 1.81
C ARG A 193 16.11 14.03 1.81
N MET A 194 15.23 13.63 0.91
CA MET A 194 14.84 12.25 0.66
C MET A 194 14.89 11.94 -0.83
N VAL A 195 15.68 10.95 -1.21
CA VAL A 195 15.77 10.42 -2.58
C VAL A 195 15.21 9.00 -2.56
N VAL A 196 14.17 8.76 -3.34
CA VAL A 196 13.45 7.47 -3.35
C VAL A 196 13.52 6.84 -4.73
N SER A 197 13.89 5.57 -4.81
CA SER A 197 13.68 4.75 -6.00
C SER A 197 12.68 3.67 -5.69
N THR A 198 11.50 3.73 -6.32
CA THR A 198 10.42 2.78 -6.09
C THR A 198 10.40 1.69 -7.16
N TYR A 199 10.10 0.48 -6.72
CA TYR A 199 9.96 -0.72 -7.52
C TYR A 199 8.54 -1.23 -7.31
N GLN A 200 7.61 -0.68 -8.10
CA GLN A 200 6.19 -0.86 -7.87
C GLN A 200 5.67 -2.09 -8.61
N ALA A 201 4.83 -2.85 -7.93
CA ALA A 201 4.17 -4.06 -8.41
C ALA A 201 3.01 -3.79 -9.39
N ALA A 202 2.55 -4.86 -10.04
CA ALA A 202 1.40 -4.87 -10.95
C ALA A 202 0.08 -4.49 -10.28
N SER A 203 -0.10 -4.84 -9.00
CA SER A 203 -1.32 -4.53 -8.22
C SER A 203 -1.71 -3.05 -8.22
N GLY A 204 -0.72 -2.14 -8.26
CA GLY A 204 -0.96 -0.69 -8.31
C GLY A 204 -1.69 -0.23 -9.59
N ALA A 205 -1.62 -1.02 -10.67
CA ALA A 205 -2.35 -0.80 -11.92
C ALA A 205 -3.66 -1.61 -12.01
N GLY A 206 -4.01 -2.36 -10.96
CA GLY A 206 -5.27 -3.10 -10.85
C GLY A 206 -5.21 -4.55 -11.31
N ALA A 207 -6.36 -5.24 -11.20
CA ALA A 207 -6.47 -6.68 -11.43
C ALA A 207 -6.06 -7.12 -12.85
N ALA A 208 -6.47 -6.36 -13.87
CA ALA A 208 -6.14 -6.68 -15.26
C ALA A 208 -4.62 -6.64 -15.53
N ALA A 209 -3.88 -5.75 -14.86
CA ALA A 209 -2.42 -5.69 -14.97
C ALA A 209 -1.74 -6.91 -14.32
N MET A 210 -2.27 -7.37 -13.19
CA MET A 210 -1.80 -8.60 -12.54
C MET A 210 -2.05 -9.84 -13.41
N GLU A 211 -3.23 -9.93 -14.01
CA GLU A 211 -3.59 -11.02 -14.93
C GLU A 211 -2.71 -11.02 -16.19
N GLU A 212 -2.47 -9.85 -16.81
CA GLU A 212 -1.58 -9.75 -17.97
C GLU A 212 -0.13 -10.16 -17.63
N LEU A 213 0.38 -9.78 -16.46
CA LEU A 213 1.71 -10.19 -16.00
C LEU A 213 1.81 -11.73 -15.84
N GLU A 214 0.79 -12.34 -15.23
CA GLU A 214 0.72 -13.80 -15.04
C GLU A 214 0.65 -14.53 -16.39
N LEU A 215 -0.19 -14.05 -17.31
CA LEU A 215 -0.30 -14.57 -18.66
C LEU A 215 1.04 -14.48 -19.40
N GLN A 216 1.68 -13.30 -19.41
CA GLN A 216 2.95 -13.10 -20.10
C GLN A 216 4.07 -14.02 -19.57
N THR A 217 4.09 -14.28 -18.26
CA THR A 217 5.09 -15.16 -17.62
C THR A 217 4.95 -16.62 -18.06
N ARG A 218 3.75 -17.06 -18.45
CA ARG A 218 3.45 -18.45 -18.85
C ARG A 218 3.64 -18.75 -20.34
N LEU A 219 4.03 -17.76 -21.15
CA LEU A 219 3.96 -17.87 -22.61
C LEU A 219 4.95 -18.85 -23.25
N GLY A 220 5.99 -19.29 -22.53
CA GLY A 220 6.91 -20.33 -23.01
C GLY A 220 7.51 -20.05 -24.39
N GLY A 221 7.86 -18.78 -24.67
CA GLY A 221 8.42 -18.34 -25.96
C GLY A 221 7.41 -17.83 -26.99
N LYS A 222 6.10 -17.82 -26.69
CA LYS A 222 5.10 -17.15 -27.52
C LYS A 222 5.13 -15.62 -27.34
N PRO A 223 4.70 -14.83 -28.35
CA PRO A 223 4.64 -13.37 -28.23
C PRO A 223 3.75 -12.89 -27.08
N PRO A 224 4.18 -11.88 -26.29
CA PRO A 224 3.39 -11.34 -25.18
C PRO A 224 2.18 -10.52 -25.61
N THR A 225 1.09 -10.65 -24.86
CA THR A 225 -0.03 -9.71 -24.93
C THR A 225 0.33 -8.43 -24.19
N CYS A 226 0.29 -7.28 -24.86
CA CYS A 226 0.65 -5.98 -24.30
C CYS A 226 -0.54 -5.02 -24.33
N GLN A 227 -1.68 -5.43 -23.80
CA GLN A 227 -2.92 -4.67 -23.86
C GLN A 227 -2.98 -3.56 -22.81
N ILE A 228 -2.46 -3.81 -21.60
CA ILE A 228 -2.55 -2.88 -20.48
C ILE A 228 -1.47 -1.80 -20.58
N PHE A 229 -0.20 -2.19 -20.70
CA PHE A 229 0.92 -1.24 -20.69
C PHE A 229 1.49 -0.90 -22.07
N LYS A 230 0.96 -1.49 -23.14
CA LYS A 230 1.47 -1.34 -24.53
C LYS A 230 2.95 -1.74 -24.73
N GLN A 231 3.52 -2.41 -23.75
CA GLN A 231 4.87 -2.97 -23.76
C GLN A 231 4.92 -4.25 -22.92
N GLN A 232 5.95 -5.08 -23.15
CA GLN A 232 6.13 -6.30 -22.39
C GLN A 232 6.43 -5.96 -20.92
N TYR A 233 5.76 -6.67 -20.02
CA TYR A 233 5.89 -6.51 -18.58
C TYR A 233 6.67 -7.66 -17.95
N ALA A 234 6.37 -8.91 -18.30
CA ALA A 234 7.10 -10.07 -17.78
C ALA A 234 8.60 -9.96 -18.12
N PHE A 235 9.43 -10.13 -17.08
CA PHE A 235 10.90 -10.04 -17.15
C PHE A 235 11.43 -8.69 -17.67
N ASN A 236 10.66 -7.62 -17.50
CA ASN A 236 11.04 -6.27 -17.93
C ASN A 236 10.78 -5.22 -16.84
N LEU A 237 11.46 -4.08 -16.93
CA LEU A 237 11.31 -2.94 -16.04
C LEU A 237 11.06 -1.70 -16.89
N PHE A 238 10.18 -0.80 -16.43
CA PHE A 238 9.89 0.43 -17.16
C PHE A 238 9.49 1.58 -16.24
N SER A 239 9.69 2.82 -16.70
CA SER A 239 9.19 4.02 -16.00
C SER A 239 7.69 3.89 -15.78
N HIS A 240 7.22 4.26 -14.58
CA HIS A 240 5.83 4.08 -14.19
C HIS A 240 4.86 4.59 -15.27
N ASN A 241 3.77 3.85 -15.50
CA ASN A 241 2.77 4.14 -16.53
C ASN A 241 1.89 5.38 -16.25
N ALA A 242 2.34 6.28 -15.38
CA ALA A 242 1.67 7.55 -15.11
C ALA A 242 2.11 8.59 -16.16
N PRO A 243 1.26 9.59 -16.48
CA PRO A 243 1.63 10.66 -17.39
C PRO A 243 2.90 11.38 -16.93
N VAL A 244 3.78 11.70 -17.88
CA VAL A 244 4.93 12.58 -17.65
C VAL A 244 4.44 14.03 -17.70
N LEU A 245 4.83 14.80 -16.69
CA LEU A 245 4.50 16.21 -16.54
C LEU A 245 5.56 17.09 -17.22
N GLU A 246 5.25 18.38 -17.37
CA GLU A 246 6.16 19.36 -17.98
C GLU A 246 7.51 19.48 -17.27
N ASN A 247 7.55 19.22 -15.96
CA ASN A 247 8.78 19.23 -15.16
C ASN A 247 9.65 17.97 -15.33
N GLY A 248 9.28 17.04 -16.22
CA GLY A 248 10.01 15.81 -16.52
C GLY A 248 9.76 14.64 -15.55
N TYR A 249 9.04 14.87 -14.44
CA TYR A 249 8.61 13.79 -13.54
C TYR A 249 7.28 13.21 -14.00
N ASN A 250 7.03 11.93 -13.71
CA ASN A 250 5.69 11.38 -13.86
C ASN A 250 4.79 11.75 -12.65
N GLU A 251 3.47 11.67 -12.83
CA GLU A 251 2.52 12.00 -11.75
C GLU A 251 2.71 11.15 -10.49
N GLU A 252 3.19 9.91 -10.63
CA GLU A 252 3.39 9.01 -9.48
C GLU A 252 4.53 9.50 -8.59
N GLU A 253 5.63 9.96 -9.19
CA GLU A 253 6.76 10.57 -8.47
C GLU A 253 6.32 11.84 -7.74
N MET A 254 5.50 12.67 -8.40
CA MET A 254 5.02 13.91 -7.80
C MET A 254 4.01 13.69 -6.66
N LYS A 255 3.29 12.56 -6.62
CA LYS A 255 2.45 12.21 -5.47
C LYS A 255 3.28 12.04 -4.21
N LEU A 256 4.37 11.26 -4.28
CA LEU A 256 5.25 11.04 -3.13
C LEU A 256 5.79 12.37 -2.59
N VAL A 257 6.24 13.27 -3.48
CA VAL A 257 6.73 14.61 -3.10
C VAL A 257 5.65 15.44 -2.40
N LYS A 258 4.48 15.59 -3.03
CA LYS A 258 3.41 16.47 -2.53
C LYS A 258 2.79 15.95 -1.24
N GLU A 259 2.50 14.65 -1.20
CA GLU A 259 1.87 14.01 -0.05
C GLU A 259 2.81 13.97 1.16
N THR A 260 4.12 13.73 0.96
CA THR A 260 5.11 13.82 2.05
C THR A 260 5.10 15.18 2.72
N ARG A 261 5.14 16.27 1.93
CA ARG A 261 5.13 17.63 2.46
C ARG A 261 3.86 17.95 3.24
N LYS A 262 2.70 17.51 2.74
CA LYS A 262 1.42 17.68 3.42
C LYS A 262 1.35 16.88 4.72
N ILE A 263 1.80 15.62 4.72
CA ILE A 263 1.73 14.72 5.88
C ILE A 263 2.69 15.16 6.98
N TRP A 264 3.93 15.54 6.63
CA TRP A 264 4.90 16.07 7.60
C TRP A 264 4.66 17.53 7.96
N ASN A 265 3.77 18.22 7.25
CA ASN A 265 3.58 19.67 7.37
C ASN A 265 4.92 20.43 7.27
N ASP A 266 5.76 20.01 6.34
CA ASP A 266 7.09 20.57 6.07
C ASP A 266 7.20 20.79 4.55
N MET A 267 7.20 22.04 4.13
CA MET A 267 7.31 22.40 2.70
C MET A 267 8.77 22.50 2.24
N ASP A 268 9.72 22.63 3.17
CA ASP A 268 11.14 22.83 2.92
C ASP A 268 11.88 21.52 2.67
N VAL A 269 11.30 20.39 3.10
CA VAL A 269 11.86 19.07 2.84
C VAL A 269 12.02 18.82 1.33
N LYS A 270 13.25 18.44 0.95
CA LYS A 270 13.65 18.20 -0.44
C LYS A 270 13.42 16.74 -0.78
N VAL A 271 12.30 16.44 -1.44
CA VAL A 271 11.95 15.08 -1.85
C VAL A 271 12.08 14.96 -3.37
N THR A 272 12.70 13.87 -3.82
CA THR A 272 12.68 13.42 -5.22
C THR A 272 12.46 11.92 -5.25
N ALA A 273 11.72 11.46 -6.27
CA ALA A 273 11.40 10.07 -6.46
C ALA A 273 11.62 9.66 -7.91
N THR A 274 12.01 8.40 -8.11
CA THR A 274 11.96 7.70 -9.40
C THR A 274 11.05 6.51 -9.26
N CYS A 275 10.01 6.43 -10.07
CA CYS A 275 9.02 5.36 -9.99
C CYS A 275 9.14 4.38 -11.16
N ILE A 276 9.53 3.15 -10.86
CA ILE A 276 9.69 2.07 -11.84
C ILE A 276 8.66 0.97 -11.57
N ARG A 277 8.04 0.47 -12.63
CA ARG A 277 7.19 -0.72 -12.57
C ARG A 277 8.05 -1.98 -12.72
N VAL A 278 7.84 -2.95 -11.84
CA VAL A 278 8.59 -4.22 -11.79
C VAL A 278 7.66 -5.43 -11.84
N PRO A 279 8.10 -6.57 -12.39
CA PRO A 279 7.24 -7.73 -12.63
C PRO A 279 6.99 -8.54 -11.35
N VAL A 280 6.44 -7.86 -10.34
CA VAL A 280 6.04 -8.39 -9.03
C VAL A 280 4.53 -8.21 -8.91
N MET A 281 3.85 -9.19 -8.31
CA MET A 281 2.39 -9.20 -8.27
C MET A 281 1.82 -8.10 -7.38
N ARG A 282 2.26 -8.04 -6.10
CA ARG A 282 1.53 -7.26 -5.07
C ARG A 282 2.39 -6.45 -4.09
N ALA A 283 3.69 -6.68 -4.00
CA ALA A 283 4.57 -5.98 -3.07
C ALA A 283 5.37 -4.86 -3.78
N HIS A 284 5.30 -3.64 -3.25
CA HIS A 284 6.23 -2.58 -3.65
C HIS A 284 7.51 -2.69 -2.82
N ALA A 285 8.63 -2.32 -3.42
CA ALA A 285 9.90 -2.14 -2.73
C ALA A 285 10.40 -0.72 -2.97
N GLU A 286 11.14 -0.19 -2.01
CA GLU A 286 11.70 1.16 -2.09
C GLU A 286 13.13 1.17 -1.57
N SER A 287 14.02 1.80 -2.35
CA SER A 287 15.34 2.22 -1.90
C SER A 287 15.26 3.69 -1.50
N ILE A 288 15.54 3.98 -0.22
CA ILE A 288 15.36 5.31 0.36
C ILE A 288 16.70 5.81 0.89
N ASN A 289 17.16 6.96 0.37
CA ASN A 289 18.31 7.70 0.89
C ASN A 289 17.83 8.96 1.62
N LEU A 290 18.21 9.08 2.90
CA LEU A 290 17.83 10.20 3.76
C LEU A 290 19.07 11.02 4.14
N GLN A 291 18.98 12.33 3.98
CA GLN A 291 19.90 13.30 4.55
C GLN A 291 19.25 13.97 5.76
N PHE A 292 19.97 14.03 6.87
CA PHE A 292 19.49 14.57 8.13
C PHE A 292 20.17 15.91 8.47
N GLU A 293 19.50 16.71 9.28
CA GLU A 293 20.05 17.95 9.84
C GLU A 293 21.21 17.66 10.81
N ASP A 294 21.03 16.66 11.67
CA ASP A 294 22.04 16.20 12.63
C ASP A 294 22.62 14.83 12.25
N SER A 295 23.86 14.58 12.65
CA SER A 295 24.49 13.26 12.48
C SER A 295 23.78 12.20 13.31
N LEU A 296 23.31 11.14 12.64
CA LEU A 296 22.69 9.98 13.28
C LEU A 296 23.64 9.25 14.26
N MET A 297 24.96 9.38 14.08
CA MET A 297 25.97 8.72 14.93
C MET A 297 25.93 9.18 16.39
N ARG A 298 25.51 10.44 16.66
CA ARG A 298 25.28 10.91 18.04
C ARG A 298 24.11 10.18 18.71
N PHE A 299 23.26 9.50 17.94
CA PHE A 299 22.04 8.85 18.41
C PHE A 299 22.13 7.33 18.46
N VAL A 300 22.89 6.69 17.56
CA VAL A 300 23.11 5.23 17.59
C VAL A 300 23.76 4.79 18.91
N GLN A 301 24.61 5.61 19.53
CA GLN A 301 25.18 5.34 20.87
C GLN A 301 24.17 5.34 22.02
N LYS A 302 22.99 5.98 21.87
CA LYS A 302 21.94 6.01 22.90
C LYS A 302 20.86 4.95 22.70
N LEU A 303 20.82 4.32 21.53
CA LEU A 303 19.75 3.39 21.14
C LEU A 303 20.25 1.95 21.28
N GLY A 304 20.29 1.46 22.52
CA GLY A 304 20.50 0.04 22.83
C GLY A 304 19.34 -0.89 22.42
N LYS A 305 18.49 -0.47 21.47
CA LYS A 305 17.38 -1.20 20.82
C LYS A 305 16.63 -0.21 19.94
N CYS A 306 16.99 -0.10 18.66
CA CYS A 306 16.04 0.43 17.69
C CYS A 306 14.88 -0.56 17.59
N ILE A 307 13.66 -0.11 17.85
CA ILE A 307 12.43 -0.83 17.49
C ILE A 307 12.34 -0.74 15.97
N LEU A 308 13.09 -1.61 15.31
CA LEU A 308 12.87 -2.02 13.94
C LEU A 308 11.70 -2.98 13.97
N PHE A 309 10.60 -2.65 13.31
CA PHE A 309 9.56 -3.65 13.04
C PHE A 309 10.20 -4.78 12.24
N GLY A 310 10.31 -5.97 12.85
CA GLY A 310 10.64 -7.21 12.13
C GLY A 310 12.10 -7.45 11.73
N CYS A 311 13.11 -6.88 12.39
CA CYS A 311 14.49 -7.28 12.13
C CYS A 311 14.79 -8.65 12.79
N PRO A 312 15.26 -9.69 12.05
CA PRO A 312 15.79 -10.90 12.67
C PRO A 312 16.97 -10.53 13.57
N GLU A 313 17.05 -11.10 14.77
CA GLU A 313 18.00 -10.70 15.83
C GLU A 313 19.50 -10.84 15.48
N ASN A 314 19.87 -11.28 14.27
CA ASN A 314 21.25 -11.53 13.87
C ASN A 314 21.58 -10.95 12.49
N VAL A 315 21.95 -9.68 12.42
CA VAL A 315 22.72 -9.13 11.28
C VAL A 315 24.15 -8.88 11.74
N GLU A 316 25.03 -9.85 11.52
CA GLU A 316 26.48 -9.74 11.77
C GLU A 316 27.17 -8.94 10.65
N ASN A 317 27.01 -7.62 10.64
CA ASN A 317 27.98 -6.62 10.15
C ASN A 317 27.32 -5.22 10.11
N PRO A 318 27.79 -4.21 10.87
CA PRO A 318 27.35 -2.84 10.69
C PRO A 318 28.15 -2.20 9.54
N GLY A 319 27.98 -2.72 8.32
CA GLY A 319 28.30 -1.96 7.11
C GLY A 319 27.29 -0.82 6.95
N ILE A 320 27.68 0.28 6.31
CA ILE A 320 26.85 1.48 6.08
C ILE A 320 25.57 1.08 5.31
N GLY A 321 24.51 0.79 6.04
CA GLY A 321 23.21 0.35 5.51
C GLY A 321 22.38 -0.28 6.63
N CYS A 322 21.15 0.20 6.81
CA CYS A 322 20.21 -0.41 7.76
C CYS A 322 19.04 -0.94 6.94
N GLU A 323 18.96 -2.25 6.78
CA GLU A 323 17.83 -2.87 6.10
C GLU A 323 16.61 -2.83 7.02
N VAL A 324 15.61 -2.01 6.68
CA VAL A 324 14.37 -1.89 7.46
C VAL A 324 13.30 -2.71 6.75
N VAL A 325 13.27 -4.02 6.99
CA VAL A 325 12.20 -4.86 6.43
C VAL A 325 10.89 -4.56 7.18
N VAL A 326 9.98 -3.80 6.57
CA VAL A 326 8.63 -3.59 7.11
C VAL A 326 7.79 -4.85 6.82
N GLY A 327 7.98 -5.88 7.65
CA GLY A 327 7.14 -7.07 7.68
C GLY A 327 5.78 -6.80 8.32
N GLU A 328 4.74 -7.54 7.89
CA GLU A 328 3.34 -7.46 8.31
C GLU A 328 3.12 -7.14 9.80
N CYS A 329 2.21 -6.20 10.09
CA CYS A 329 1.50 -6.10 11.38
C CYS A 329 0.09 -6.68 11.22
N GLY A 330 -0.01 -8.01 11.14
CA GLY A 330 -1.29 -8.73 11.07
C GLY A 330 -1.11 -10.16 10.55
N SER A 331 -1.50 -11.14 11.36
CA SER A 331 -1.32 -12.56 11.08
C SER A 331 -2.34 -13.11 10.08
N THR A 332 -2.22 -12.81 8.79
CA THR A 332 -2.81 -13.66 7.73
C THR A 332 -2.18 -13.37 6.37
N ARG A 333 -1.71 -14.44 5.72
CA ARG A 333 -1.01 -14.53 4.42
C ARG A 333 -1.36 -13.40 3.40
N VAL A 334 -0.40 -12.53 3.06
CA VAL A 334 0.22 -12.38 1.71
C VAL A 334 1.16 -11.16 1.65
N SER A 335 2.40 -11.47 1.20
CA SER A 335 3.47 -10.60 0.66
C SER A 335 4.17 -9.63 1.63
N SER A 336 5.39 -10.04 2.01
CA SER A 336 6.42 -9.21 2.62
C SER A 336 6.65 -7.90 1.84
N ILE A 337 6.53 -6.76 2.52
CA ILE A 337 7.03 -5.47 2.01
C ILE A 337 8.51 -5.39 2.42
N GLN A 338 9.42 -5.34 1.46
CA GLN A 338 10.83 -5.07 1.72
C GLN A 338 11.10 -3.58 1.46
N VAL A 339 11.44 -2.85 2.52
CA VAL A 339 12.01 -1.50 2.41
C VAL A 339 13.50 -1.61 2.68
N SER A 340 14.35 -1.14 1.77
CA SER A 340 15.79 -1.07 2.01
C SER A 340 16.17 0.39 2.21
N VAL A 341 16.46 0.76 3.45
CA VAL A 341 16.88 2.13 3.78
C VAL A 341 18.40 2.19 3.70
N THR A 342 18.93 2.66 2.58
CA THR A 342 20.37 2.89 2.47
C THR A 342 20.71 4.25 3.06
N LEU A 343 21.17 4.24 4.31
CA LEU A 343 21.68 5.42 5.01
C LEU A 343 23.01 5.86 4.40
N GLY A 344 22.95 6.75 3.42
CA GLY A 344 24.12 7.49 2.96
C GLY A 344 24.38 8.67 3.89
N LEU A 345 25.43 8.60 4.71
CA LEU A 345 25.91 9.76 5.46
C LEU A 345 26.50 10.78 4.48
N GLY A 346 25.64 11.65 3.95
CA GLY A 346 26.07 12.87 3.29
C GLY A 346 26.61 13.83 4.34
N LEU A 347 27.91 13.73 4.65
CA LEU A 347 28.61 14.79 5.37
C LEU A 347 28.54 16.04 4.50
N ALA A 348 27.72 17.00 4.89
CA ALA A 348 27.87 18.37 4.43
C ALA A 348 29.15 18.92 5.06
N THR A 349 30.29 18.66 4.44
CA THR A 349 31.47 19.48 4.70
C THR A 349 31.19 20.83 4.05
N GLU A 350 30.96 21.85 4.87
CA GLU A 350 31.09 23.24 4.45
C GLU A 350 32.45 23.37 3.77
N ALA A 351 32.45 23.57 2.45
CA ALA A 351 33.61 24.05 1.74
C ALA A 351 33.83 25.50 2.18
N THR A 352 34.59 25.68 3.26
CA THR A 352 35.30 26.93 3.50
C THR A 352 36.54 26.91 2.62
N GLY A 353 36.51 27.77 1.59
CA GLY A 353 37.59 28.00 0.64
C GLY A 353 37.28 29.21 -0.21
#